data_AF-A0A0R2XTN0-F1
#
_entry.id   AF-A0A0R2XTN0-F1
#
_cell.length_a   1.000
_cell.length_b   1.000
_cell.length_c   1.000
_cell.angle_alpha   90.00
_cell.angle_beta   90.00
_cell.angle_gamma   90.00
#
_symmetry.space_group_name_H-M   'P 1'
#
loop_
_entity.id
_entity.type
_entity.pdbx_description
1 polymer ?
#
loop_
_entity_poly.entity_id
_entity_poly.type
_entity_poly.pdbx_seq_one_letter_code
_entity_poly.pdbx_strand_id
1 'polypeptide(L)'
;MLYLTTGIEISFDLHARDVLLIYFFAGIGLNSDLRSLLSGGIPLIILLCATIGFMFLQNITGVGVATLFNLNGAVGVLGGTTSLIGGHGTAIAWTPVYIERYGITNASEIGIACATFGLVLASLMGGPIANILIKRHKLEPKTCIQPDVGLTHADEHTKVDMYSILSAWLILNLCLTLGAAIRESLSSAGLDLPSSYVTYSGASY
;
A
#
# COMPACT_ATOMS: atom_id res chain seq x y z
N MET A 1 6.04 27.67 13.86
CA MET A 1 6.99 28.66 14.42
C MET A 1 7.79 29.40 13.34
N LEU A 2 8.19 28.78 12.21
CA LEU A 2 8.83 29.50 11.08
C LEU A 2 7.86 30.37 10.25
N TYR A 3 6.63 29.90 10.04
CA TYR A 3 5.61 30.61 9.22
C TYR A 3 5.21 31.98 9.79
N LEU A 4 5.20 32.11 11.13
CA LEU A 4 4.85 33.35 11.82
C LEU A 4 5.92 34.44 11.72
N THR A 5 7.16 34.09 11.37
CA THR A 5 8.30 35.02 11.42
C THR A 5 8.81 35.48 10.06
N THR A 6 8.58 34.71 8.98
CA THR A 6 9.18 35.02 7.67
C THR A 6 8.18 35.07 6.51
N GLY A 7 6.92 34.65 6.69
CA GLY A 7 5.93 34.65 5.61
C GLY A 7 6.29 33.76 4.40
N ILE A 8 7.34 32.94 4.53
CA ILE A 8 7.78 31.99 3.51
C ILE A 8 7.01 30.69 3.73
N GLU A 9 6.04 30.44 2.87
CA GLU A 9 5.33 29.18 2.78
C GLU A 9 6.19 28.20 1.97
N ILE A 10 6.81 27.23 2.65
CA ILE A 10 7.47 26.11 1.97
C ILE A 10 6.36 25.17 1.51
N SER A 11 5.81 25.43 0.32
CA SER A 11 4.92 24.50 -0.35
C SER A 11 5.75 23.35 -0.91
N PHE A 12 5.51 22.14 -0.41
CA PHE A 12 6.10 20.95 -0.99
C PHE A 12 5.28 20.58 -2.23
N ASP A 13 5.97 20.43 -3.36
CA ASP A 13 5.32 19.96 -4.58
C ASP A 13 4.92 18.47 -4.41
N LEU A 14 3.62 18.24 -4.23
CA LEU A 14 3.04 16.90 -4.12
C LEU A 14 3.08 16.14 -5.46
N HIS A 15 3.29 16.83 -6.58
CA HIS A 15 3.37 16.20 -7.89
C HIS A 15 4.53 15.20 -7.96
N ALA A 16 5.72 15.59 -7.49
CA ALA A 16 6.88 14.71 -7.47
C ALA A 16 6.65 13.43 -6.65
N ARG A 17 5.94 13.54 -5.52
CA ARG A 17 5.52 12.40 -4.69
C ARG A 17 4.61 11.47 -5.48
N ASP A 18 3.61 12.01 -6.15
CA ASP A 18 2.60 11.22 -6.87
C ASP A 18 3.23 10.46 -8.04
N VAL A 19 4.13 11.10 -8.77
CA VAL A 19 4.94 10.44 -9.81
C VAL A 19 5.78 9.32 -9.21
N LEU A 20 6.53 9.60 -8.15
CA LEU A 20 7.38 8.60 -7.51
C LEU A 20 6.58 7.40 -6.97
N LEU A 21 5.37 7.64 -6.44
CA LEU A 21 4.49 6.59 -5.92
C LEU A 21 4.03 5.65 -7.04
N ILE A 22 3.71 6.19 -8.22
CA ILE A 22 3.36 5.41 -9.41
C ILE A 22 4.54 4.53 -9.83
N TYR A 23 5.75 5.09 -9.92
CA TYR A 23 6.96 4.33 -10.24
C TYR A 23 7.29 3.27 -9.17
N PHE A 24 7.10 3.59 -7.90
CA PHE A 24 7.31 2.68 -6.77
C PHE A 24 6.38 1.47 -6.83
N PHE A 25 5.08 1.69 -7.03
CA PHE A 25 4.12 0.59 -7.14
C PHE A 25 4.30 -0.24 -8.41
N ALA A 26 4.64 0.39 -9.54
CA ALA A 26 4.98 -0.32 -10.76
C ALA A 26 6.26 -1.17 -10.58
N GLY A 27 7.25 -0.65 -9.87
CA GLY A 27 8.47 -1.37 -9.50
C GLY A 27 8.20 -2.58 -8.60
N ILE A 28 7.40 -2.42 -7.53
CA ILE A 28 6.98 -3.54 -6.67
C ILE A 28 6.24 -4.59 -7.49
N GLY A 29 5.33 -4.18 -8.38
CA GLY A 29 4.61 -5.09 -9.27
C GLY A 29 5.55 -5.88 -10.17
N LEU A 30 6.52 -5.20 -10.79
CA LEU A 30 7.50 -5.84 -11.69
C LEU A 30 8.48 -6.76 -10.95
N ASN A 31 8.85 -6.40 -9.72
CA ASN A 31 9.74 -7.20 -8.87
C ASN A 31 9.00 -8.32 -8.14
N SER A 32 7.67 -8.33 -8.17
CA SER A 32 6.89 -9.39 -7.53
C SER A 32 7.13 -10.73 -8.23
N ASP A 33 7.71 -11.68 -7.51
CA ASP A 33 7.85 -13.03 -8.02
C ASP A 33 6.52 -13.77 -7.87
N LEU A 34 5.67 -13.65 -8.90
CA LEU A 34 4.41 -14.37 -8.97
C LEU A 34 4.62 -15.88 -8.79
N ARG A 35 5.77 -16.45 -9.20
CA ARG A 35 6.03 -17.87 -9.03
C ARG A 35 6.24 -18.22 -7.56
N SER A 36 6.99 -17.40 -6.82
CA SER A 36 7.11 -17.53 -5.36
C SER A 36 5.75 -17.39 -4.67
N LEU A 37 4.92 -16.44 -5.11
CA LEU A 37 3.56 -16.28 -4.58
C LEU A 37 2.72 -17.54 -4.83
N LEU A 38 2.68 -18.06 -6.05
CA LEU A 38 1.94 -19.29 -6.38
C LEU A 38 2.52 -20.53 -5.67
N SER A 39 3.83 -20.57 -5.42
CA SER A 39 4.49 -21.66 -4.67
C SER A 39 4.10 -21.71 -3.19
N GLY A 40 3.55 -20.62 -2.65
CA GLY A 40 3.05 -20.52 -1.27
C GLY A 40 1.86 -21.44 -0.95
N GLY A 41 1.20 -22.00 -1.97
CA GLY A 41 0.23 -23.10 -1.83
C GLY A 41 -0.88 -22.86 -0.81
N ILE A 42 -1.17 -23.90 0.00
CA ILE A 42 -2.25 -23.88 1.01
C ILE A 42 -2.02 -22.81 2.10
N PRO A 43 -0.80 -22.63 2.67
CA PRO A 43 -0.55 -21.55 3.63
C PRO A 43 -0.89 -20.15 3.12
N LEU A 44 -0.60 -19.84 1.85
CA LEU A 44 -0.96 -18.56 1.25
C LEU A 44 -2.47 -18.36 1.19
N ILE A 45 -3.23 -19.39 0.78
CA ILE A 45 -4.70 -19.33 0.73
C ILE A 45 -5.28 -19.11 2.12
N ILE A 46 -4.76 -19.83 3.13
CA ILE A 46 -5.21 -19.66 4.52
C ILE A 46 -4.94 -18.22 5.00
N LEU A 47 -3.74 -17.69 4.74
CA LEU A 47 -3.39 -16.32 5.12
C LEU A 47 -4.28 -15.30 4.41
N LEU A 48 -4.55 -15.50 3.11
CA LEU A 48 -5.40 -14.62 2.32
C LEU A 48 -6.84 -14.62 2.85
N CYS A 49 -7.42 -15.80 3.06
CA CYS A 49 -8.76 -15.93 3.63
C CYS A 49 -8.86 -15.31 5.03
N ALA A 50 -7.85 -15.54 5.88
CA ALA A 50 -7.77 -14.92 7.20
C ALA A 50 -7.69 -13.39 7.09
N THR A 51 -6.85 -12.86 6.19
CA THR A 51 -6.69 -11.42 5.94
C THR A 51 -8.00 -10.79 5.47
N ILE A 52 -8.71 -11.44 4.54
CA ILE A 52 -10.02 -10.98 4.07
C ILE A 52 -11.04 -11.01 5.22
N GLY A 53 -11.04 -12.05 6.05
CA GLY A 53 -11.88 -12.11 7.24
C GLY A 53 -11.61 -10.94 8.21
N PHE A 54 -10.33 -10.67 8.48
CA PHE A 54 -9.94 -9.52 9.30
C PHE A 54 -10.29 -8.18 8.64
N MET A 55 -10.22 -8.06 7.30
CA MET A 55 -10.68 -6.86 6.58
C MET A 55 -12.14 -6.55 6.89
N PHE A 56 -13.02 -7.55 6.83
CA PHE A 56 -14.43 -7.35 7.14
C PHE A 56 -14.63 -6.91 8.59
N LEU A 57 -13.97 -7.59 9.54
CA LEU A 57 -14.05 -7.24 10.95
C LEU A 57 -13.55 -5.82 11.21
N GLN A 58 -12.46 -5.43 10.55
CA GLN A 58 -11.87 -4.12 10.65
C GLN A 58 -12.76 -3.03 10.06
N ASN A 59 -13.39 -3.29 8.90
CA ASN A 59 -14.35 -2.36 8.31
C ASN A 59 -15.60 -2.20 9.17
N ILE A 60 -16.15 -3.28 9.72
CA ILE A 60 -17.30 -3.20 10.64
C ILE A 60 -16.93 -2.40 11.89
N THR A 61 -15.77 -2.68 12.48
CA THR A 61 -15.29 -1.96 13.67
C THR A 61 -15.03 -0.49 13.37
N GLY A 62 -14.36 -0.19 12.26
CA GLY A 62 -14.06 1.17 11.82
C GLY A 62 -15.31 1.98 11.53
N VAL A 63 -16.26 1.42 10.78
CA VAL A 63 -17.56 2.06 10.52
C VAL A 63 -18.35 2.23 11.81
N GLY A 64 -18.35 1.23 12.70
CA GLY A 64 -19.04 1.31 14.00
C GLY A 64 -18.48 2.40 14.92
N VAL A 65 -17.17 2.60 14.93
CA VAL A 65 -16.55 3.71 15.64
C VAL A 65 -16.91 5.04 14.96
N ALA A 66 -16.83 5.13 13.63
CA ALA A 66 -17.19 6.35 12.91
C ALA A 66 -18.63 6.78 13.19
N THR A 67 -19.60 5.85 13.19
CA THR A 67 -20.99 6.15 13.49
C THR A 67 -21.20 6.58 14.95
N LEU A 68 -20.46 6.01 15.90
CA LEU A 68 -20.49 6.43 17.31
C LEU A 68 -20.06 7.90 17.48
N PHE A 69 -19.12 8.36 16.66
CA PHE A 69 -18.65 9.75 16.63
C PHE A 69 -19.45 10.65 15.65
N ASN A 70 -20.56 10.17 15.09
CA ASN A 70 -21.35 10.87 14.06
C ASN A 70 -20.54 11.29 12.81
N LEU A 71 -19.51 10.52 12.48
CA LEU A 71 -18.69 10.71 11.28
C LEU A 71 -19.18 9.83 10.13
N ASN A 72 -18.80 10.20 8.91
CA ASN A 72 -19.07 9.38 7.72
C ASN A 72 -18.38 8.01 7.87
N GLY A 73 -19.10 6.92 7.58
CA GLY A 73 -18.55 5.56 7.63
C GLY A 73 -17.30 5.37 6.76
N ALA A 74 -17.15 6.17 5.70
CA ALA A 74 -15.95 6.21 4.87
C ALA A 74 -14.68 6.59 5.66
N VAL A 75 -14.78 7.42 6.71
CA VAL A 75 -13.66 7.73 7.61
C VAL A 75 -13.21 6.48 8.36
N GLY A 76 -14.17 5.64 8.76
CA GLY A 76 -13.91 4.36 9.42
C GLY A 76 -13.19 3.35 8.51
N VAL A 77 -13.53 3.32 7.22
CA VAL A 77 -12.84 2.47 6.22
C VAL A 77 -11.45 3.01 5.90
N LEU A 78 -11.32 4.34 5.75
CA LEU A 78 -10.05 5.04 5.54
C LEU A 78 -9.05 4.75 6.66
N GLY A 79 -9.44 4.95 7.92
CA GLY A 79 -8.60 4.62 9.08
C GLY A 79 -8.47 3.12 9.36
N GLY A 80 -9.35 2.33 8.73
CA GLY A 80 -9.39 0.88 8.79
C GLY A 80 -8.54 0.25 7.68
N THR A 81 -9.17 -0.52 6.81
CA THR A 81 -8.48 -1.42 5.86
C THR A 81 -7.64 -0.66 4.85
N THR A 82 -8.08 0.52 4.39
CA THR A 82 -7.32 1.34 3.44
C THR A 82 -5.95 1.75 4.01
N SER A 83 -5.88 2.02 5.31
CA SER A 83 -4.68 2.47 6.00
C SER A 83 -3.88 1.34 6.65
N LEU A 84 -4.51 0.45 7.43
CA LEU A 84 -3.79 -0.59 8.18
C LEU A 84 -3.36 -1.79 7.33
N ILE A 85 -4.07 -2.07 6.23
CA ILE A 85 -3.67 -3.16 5.31
C ILE A 85 -3.00 -2.60 4.07
N GLY A 86 -3.57 -1.56 3.45
CA GLY A 86 -2.96 -0.90 2.30
C GLY A 86 -1.71 -0.07 2.66
N GLY A 87 -1.55 0.28 3.94
CA GLY A 87 -0.45 1.12 4.38
C GLY A 87 -0.56 2.55 3.88
N HIS A 88 0.53 3.29 4.10
CA HIS A 88 0.65 4.70 3.76
C HIS A 88 0.46 4.97 2.26
N GLY A 89 0.97 4.09 1.40
CA GLY A 89 0.90 4.27 -0.05
C GLY A 89 -0.54 4.16 -0.59
N THR A 90 -1.31 3.17 -0.14
CA THR A 90 -2.73 3.04 -0.53
C THR A 90 -3.59 4.15 0.09
N ALA A 91 -3.33 4.54 1.35
CA ALA A 91 -4.03 5.67 1.96
C ALA A 91 -3.84 6.98 1.19
N ILE A 92 -2.62 7.26 0.73
CA ILE A 92 -2.30 8.43 -0.10
C ILE A 92 -2.98 8.32 -1.48
N ALA A 93 -2.86 7.17 -2.15
CA ALA A 93 -3.44 6.95 -3.48
C ALA A 93 -4.98 7.12 -3.50
N TRP A 94 -5.66 6.75 -2.41
CA TRP A 94 -7.12 6.88 -2.30
C TRP A 94 -7.60 8.20 -1.71
N THR A 95 -6.69 9.06 -1.22
CA THR A 95 -7.03 10.35 -0.61
C THR A 95 -7.93 11.23 -1.50
N PRO A 96 -7.64 11.43 -2.80
CA PRO A 96 -8.48 12.26 -3.66
C PRO A 96 -9.92 11.72 -3.76
N VAL A 97 -10.08 10.39 -3.84
CA VAL A 97 -11.39 9.74 -3.87
C VAL A 97 -12.18 10.00 -2.59
N TYR A 98 -11.51 9.96 -1.43
CA TYR A 98 -12.14 10.25 -0.13
C TYR A 98 -12.52 11.73 0.05
N ILE A 99 -11.73 12.65 -0.49
CA ILE A 99 -12.05 14.08 -0.48
C ILE A 99 -13.23 14.37 -1.41
N GLU A 100 -13.14 13.95 -2.68
CA GLU A 100 -14.11 14.28 -3.73
C GLU A 100 -15.47 13.59 -3.54
N ARG A 101 -15.48 12.31 -3.18
CA ARG A 101 -16.75 11.53 -3.06
C ARG A 101 -17.38 11.58 -1.69
N TYR A 102 -16.56 11.72 -0.65
CA TYR A 102 -17.03 11.60 0.74
C TYR A 102 -16.86 12.89 1.56
N GLY A 103 -16.25 13.93 0.98
CA GLY A 103 -16.09 15.24 1.62
C GLY A 103 -15.10 15.25 2.78
N ILE A 104 -14.20 14.27 2.87
CA ILE A 104 -13.26 14.12 3.98
C ILE A 104 -12.00 14.92 3.65
N THR A 105 -11.98 16.22 3.97
CA THR A 105 -10.86 17.13 3.67
C THR A 105 -9.52 16.65 4.25
N ASN A 106 -9.54 16.00 5.42
CA ASN A 106 -8.33 15.56 6.10
C ASN A 106 -8.02 14.06 5.87
N ALA A 107 -8.43 13.52 4.72
CA ALA A 107 -8.31 12.08 4.45
C ALA A 107 -6.85 11.60 4.45
N SER A 108 -5.92 12.43 3.97
CA SER A 108 -4.51 12.07 3.93
C SER A 108 -3.90 11.97 5.33
N GLU A 109 -4.14 12.96 6.19
CA GLU A 109 -3.58 12.97 7.54
C GLU A 109 -4.13 11.82 8.38
N ILE A 110 -5.44 11.57 8.28
CA ILE A 110 -6.08 10.45 8.99
C ILE A 110 -5.50 9.12 8.50
N GLY A 111 -5.41 8.92 7.18
CA GLY A 111 -4.89 7.69 6.60
C GLY A 111 -3.43 7.43 6.98
N ILE A 112 -2.57 8.43 6.96
CA ILE A 112 -1.16 8.32 7.34
C ILE A 112 -1.00 8.10 8.85
N ALA A 113 -1.75 8.83 9.67
CA ALA A 113 -1.73 8.67 11.13
C ALA A 113 -2.16 7.25 11.52
N CYS A 114 -3.27 6.75 10.97
CA CYS A 114 -3.73 5.39 11.25
C CYS A 114 -2.69 4.34 10.83
N ALA A 115 -2.00 4.51 9.70
CA ALA A 115 -1.04 3.53 9.18
C ALA A 115 0.20 3.46 10.07
N THR A 116 0.70 4.61 10.52
CA THR A 116 1.86 4.69 11.43
C THR A 116 1.54 4.09 12.79
N PHE A 117 0.42 4.48 13.43
CA PHE A 117 0.00 3.90 14.71
C PHE A 117 -0.27 2.40 14.60
N GLY A 118 -0.92 1.98 13.50
CA GLY A 118 -1.16 0.58 13.19
C GLY A 118 0.10 -0.25 13.16
N LEU A 119 1.12 0.22 12.45
CA LEU A 119 2.41 -0.45 12.34
C LEU A 119 3.07 -0.56 13.72
N VAL A 120 3.12 0.53 14.50
CA VAL A 120 3.72 0.52 15.84
C VAL A 120 3.02 -0.49 16.75
N LEU A 121 1.69 -0.48 16.77
CA LEU A 121 0.90 -1.42 17.57
C LEU A 121 1.09 -2.88 17.10
N ALA A 122 1.11 -3.12 15.80
CA ALA A 122 1.34 -4.45 15.23
C ALA A 122 2.74 -4.98 15.60
N SER A 123 3.78 -4.14 15.50
CA SER A 123 5.15 -4.51 15.89
C SER A 123 5.25 -4.80 17.38
N LEU A 124 4.59 -4.00 18.22
CA LEU A 124 4.60 -4.20 19.67
C LEU A 124 3.87 -5.48 20.09
N MET A 125 2.72 -5.78 19.46
CA MET A 125 1.91 -6.94 19.81
C MET A 125 2.40 -8.25 19.17
N GLY A 126 3.05 -8.19 18.00
CA GLY A 126 3.49 -9.37 17.26
C GLY A 126 4.45 -10.26 18.05
N GLY A 127 5.46 -9.68 18.70
CA GLY A 127 6.44 -10.41 19.51
C GLY A 127 5.80 -11.20 20.67
N PRO A 128 5.05 -10.54 21.57
CA PRO A 128 4.34 -11.22 22.66
C PRO A 128 3.37 -12.31 22.19
N ILE A 129 2.58 -12.05 21.15
CA ILE A 129 1.62 -13.03 20.61
C ILE A 129 2.36 -14.25 20.04
N ALA A 130 3.44 -14.03 19.30
CA ALA A 130 4.28 -15.12 18.79
C ALA A 130 4.85 -15.98 19.93
N ASN A 131 5.39 -15.34 20.97
CA ASN A 131 5.94 -16.05 22.14
C ASN A 131 4.87 -16.88 22.88
N ILE A 132 3.66 -16.33 23.05
CA ILE A 132 2.53 -17.05 23.66
C ILE A 132 2.17 -18.28 22.82
N LEU A 133 2.06 -18.14 21.50
CA LEU A 133 1.74 -19.24 20.60
C LEU A 133 2.80 -20.34 20.61
N ILE A 134 4.09 -19.97 20.59
CA ILE A 134 5.24 -20.89 20.65
C ILE A 134 5.20 -21.69 21.94
N LYS A 135 5.08 -21.02 23.09
CA LYS A 135 5.04 -21.69 24.40
C LYS A 135 3.81 -22.59 24.56
N ARG A 136 2.64 -22.13 24.10
CA ARG A 136 1.38 -22.87 24.25
C ARG A 136 1.34 -24.14 23.39
N HIS A 137 1.82 -24.07 22.15
CA HIS A 137 1.79 -25.20 21.23
C HIS A 137 3.10 -26.00 21.22
N LYS A 138 4.09 -25.63 22.05
CA LYS A 138 5.44 -26.21 22.10
C LYS A 138 6.02 -26.35 20.70
N LEU A 139 5.96 -25.25 19.94
CA LEU A 139 6.45 -25.21 18.57
C LEU A 139 7.97 -25.32 18.60
N GLU A 140 8.48 -26.52 18.33
CA GLU A 140 9.91 -26.78 18.15
C GLU A 140 10.27 -26.64 16.67
N PRO A 141 11.30 -25.84 16.33
CA PRO A 141 11.76 -25.76 14.95
C PRO A 141 12.35 -27.12 14.55
N LYS A 142 11.70 -27.81 13.60
CA LYS A 142 12.23 -29.06 13.01
C LYS A 142 13.56 -28.84 12.28
N THR A 143 13.79 -27.62 11.82
CA THR A 143 15.03 -27.16 11.20
C THR A 143 15.17 -25.68 11.52
N CYS A 144 16.31 -25.25 12.06
CA CYS A 144 16.65 -23.83 12.19
C CYS A 144 17.03 -23.27 10.82
N ILE A 145 16.07 -23.20 9.91
CA ILE A 145 16.18 -22.30 8.76
C ILE A 145 15.82 -20.94 9.34
N GLN A 146 16.78 -20.01 9.38
CA GLN A 146 16.46 -18.64 9.72
C GLN A 146 15.29 -18.21 8.81
N PRO A 147 14.24 -17.57 9.34
CA PRO A 147 13.23 -16.99 8.48
C PRO A 147 13.95 -15.95 7.64
N ASP A 148 14.22 -16.32 6.40
CA ASP A 148 14.94 -15.50 5.44
C ASP A 148 13.96 -14.40 4.98
N VAL A 149 13.79 -13.39 5.85
CA VAL A 149 13.14 -12.12 5.51
C VAL A 149 14.11 -11.32 4.65
N GLY A 150 14.40 -11.84 3.47
CA GLY A 150 15.42 -11.31 2.59
C GLY A 150 15.77 -12.31 1.50
N LEU A 151 14.86 -12.49 0.56
CA LEU A 151 15.03 -13.17 -0.73
C LEU A 151 16.47 -13.65 -1.04
N THR A 152 16.88 -14.82 -0.55
CA THR A 152 18.04 -15.49 -1.17
C THR A 152 17.55 -16.17 -2.44
N HIS A 153 17.49 -15.41 -3.53
CA HIS A 153 17.62 -16.03 -4.84
C HIS A 153 19.02 -16.64 -4.87
N ALA A 154 19.06 -17.98 -4.86
CA ALA A 154 20.27 -18.73 -5.14
C ALA A 154 20.85 -18.25 -6.48
N ASP A 155 22.08 -17.75 -6.43
CA ASP A 155 23.02 -17.62 -7.53
C ASP A 155 22.46 -17.06 -8.84
N GLU A 156 22.37 -15.73 -8.94
CA GLU A 156 22.74 -15.07 -10.19
C GLU A 156 23.40 -13.73 -9.86
N HIS A 157 24.72 -13.65 -10.03
CA HIS A 157 25.41 -12.37 -10.20
C HIS A 157 24.93 -11.75 -11.52
N THR A 158 23.73 -11.16 -11.52
CA THR A 158 23.29 -10.31 -12.64
C THR A 158 24.24 -9.12 -12.63
N LYS A 159 25.22 -9.12 -13.53
CA LYS A 159 26.04 -7.92 -13.76
C LYS A 159 25.08 -6.80 -14.11
N VAL A 160 25.02 -5.79 -13.26
CA VAL A 160 24.28 -4.56 -13.52
C VAL A 160 24.99 -3.86 -14.68
N ASP A 161 24.57 -4.21 -15.89
CA ASP A 161 25.07 -3.64 -17.12
C ASP A 161 24.15 -2.50 -17.58
N MET A 162 24.69 -1.56 -18.36
CA MET A 162 23.95 -0.41 -18.85
C MET A 162 22.71 -0.84 -19.66
N TYR A 163 22.82 -1.94 -20.40
CA TYR A 163 21.69 -2.54 -21.12
C TYR A 163 20.61 -3.11 -20.20
N SER A 164 20.98 -3.63 -19.03
CA SER A 164 20.03 -4.15 -18.02
C SER A 164 19.26 -3.01 -17.34
N ILE A 165 19.94 -1.90 -17.05
CA ILE A 165 19.28 -0.70 -16.51
C ILE A 165 18.32 -0.11 -17.54
N LEU A 166 18.76 0.01 -18.81
CA LEU A 166 17.95 0.58 -19.87
C LEU A 166 16.73 -0.30 -20.20
N SER A 167 16.89 -1.63 -20.20
CA SER A 167 15.77 -2.55 -20.42
C SER A 167 14.77 -2.54 -19.26
N ALA A 168 15.25 -2.49 -18.01
CA ALA A 168 14.38 -2.32 -16.85
C ALA A 168 13.59 -1.01 -16.92
N TRP A 169 14.24 0.10 -17.30
CA TRP A 169 13.57 1.39 -17.47
C TRP A 169 12.55 1.38 -18.62
N LEU A 170 12.87 0.71 -19.73
CA LEU A 170 11.94 0.54 -20.86
C LEU A 170 10.71 -0.27 -20.45
N ILE A 171 10.90 -1.40 -19.77
CA ILE A 171 9.80 -2.27 -19.29
C ILE A 171 8.93 -1.51 -18.29
N LEU A 172 9.54 -0.73 -17.39
CA LEU A 172 8.83 0.10 -16.42
C LEU A 172 7.94 1.14 -17.11
N ASN A 173 8.48 1.92 -18.05
CA ASN A 173 7.69 2.91 -18.80
C ASN A 173 6.62 2.26 -19.68
N LEU A 174 6.90 1.09 -20.28
CA LEU A 174 5.90 0.32 -21.04
C LEU A 174 4.75 -0.15 -20.14
N CYS A 175 5.05 -0.64 -18.94
CA CYS A 175 4.07 -1.06 -17.95
C CYS A 175 3.17 0.11 -17.51
N LEU A 176 3.78 1.28 -17.25
CA LEU A 176 3.04 2.50 -16.90
C LEU A 176 2.11 2.95 -18.04
N THR A 177 2.60 2.93 -19.28
CA THR A 177 1.82 3.32 -20.46
C THR A 177 0.64 2.36 -20.70
N LEU A 178 0.88 1.05 -20.61
CA LEU A 178 -0.17 0.03 -20.69
C LEU A 178 -1.20 0.18 -19.56
N GLY A 179 -0.74 0.43 -18.33
CA GLY A 179 -1.62 0.67 -17.18
C GLY A 179 -2.53 1.89 -17.37
N ALA A 180 -2.01 2.98 -17.95
CA ALA A 180 -2.80 4.15 -18.30
C ALA A 180 -3.86 3.82 -19.37
N ALA A 181 -3.49 3.12 -20.44
CA ALA A 181 -4.41 2.73 -21.52
C ALA A 181 -5.54 1.81 -21.04
N ILE A 182 -5.22 0.82 -20.21
CA ILE A 182 -6.22 -0.09 -19.61
C ILE A 182 -7.21 0.71 -18.75
N ARG A 183 -6.71 1.68 -17.97
CA ARG A 183 -7.56 2.49 -17.10
C ARG A 183 -8.49 3.41 -17.88
N GLU A 184 -8.04 4.04 -18.96
CA GLU A 184 -8.89 4.85 -19.84
C GLU A 184 -9.99 4.00 -20.49
N SER A 185 -9.65 2.77 -20.90
CA SER A 185 -10.62 1.79 -21.40
C SER A 185 -11.62 1.31 -20.34
N LEU A 186 -11.24 1.29 -19.05
CA LEU A 186 -12.12 0.86 -17.96
C LEU A 186 -13.01 2.00 -17.43
N SER A 187 -12.50 3.23 -17.45
CA SER A 187 -13.25 4.44 -17.12
C SER A 187 -14.38 4.69 -18.13
N SER A 188 -14.14 4.44 -19.42
CA SER A 188 -15.20 4.48 -20.45
C SER A 188 -16.26 3.38 -20.28
N ALA A 189 -15.96 2.31 -19.53
CA ALA A 189 -16.90 1.26 -19.14
C ALA A 189 -17.63 1.54 -17.82
N GLY A 190 -17.39 2.68 -17.16
CA GLY A 190 -18.08 3.10 -15.93
C GLY A 190 -17.53 2.53 -14.62
N LEU A 191 -16.36 1.86 -14.64
CA LEU A 191 -15.63 1.50 -13.41
C LEU A 191 -14.63 2.61 -13.06
N ASP A 192 -14.99 3.45 -12.10
CA ASP A 192 -14.09 4.47 -11.58
C ASP A 192 -13.01 3.86 -10.68
N LEU A 193 -11.80 3.74 -11.25
CA LEU A 193 -10.59 3.41 -10.51
C LEU A 193 -10.01 4.69 -9.85
N PRO A 194 -9.32 4.57 -8.70
CA PRO A 194 -8.69 5.70 -8.03
C PRO A 194 -7.85 6.56 -8.98
N SER A 195 -7.95 7.87 -8.84
CA SER A 195 -7.31 8.87 -9.70
C SER A 195 -5.79 8.97 -9.56
N SER A 196 -5.15 8.19 -8.68
CA SER A 196 -3.69 8.17 -8.43
C SER A 196 -2.81 7.75 -9.62
N TYR A 197 -3.37 7.61 -10.82
CA TYR A 197 -2.67 7.34 -12.07
C TYR A 197 -3.06 8.33 -13.20
N VAL A 198 -3.80 9.41 -12.94
CA VAL A 198 -4.13 10.45 -13.95
C VAL A 198 -3.70 11.81 -13.42
N THR A 199 -2.47 12.16 -13.76
CA THR A 199 -2.12 13.53 -14.18
C THR A 199 -0.88 13.49 -15.07
N TYR A 200 -1.00 12.80 -16.21
CA TYR A 200 -0.14 13.01 -17.39
C TYR A 200 -0.96 12.89 -18.68
N SER A 201 -2.14 13.49 -18.70
CA SER A 201 -2.89 13.75 -19.95
C SER A 201 -3.77 14.98 -19.74
N GLY A 202 -3.13 16.15 -19.59
CA GLY A 202 -3.84 17.40 -19.30
C GLY A 202 -3.02 18.68 -19.17
N ALA A 203 -1.67 18.61 -19.26
CA ALA A 203 -0.85 19.81 -19.44
C ALA A 203 -0.23 19.77 -20.83
N SER A 204 -0.99 20.24 -21.81
CA SER A 204 -0.41 20.90 -22.97
C SER A 204 0.38 22.11 -22.46
N TYR A 205 1.59 22.26 -23.02
CA TYR A 205 2.61 23.30 -22.81
C TYR A 205 3.61 23.06 -21.68
#